data_AF-A0A7J0CAU9-F1
#
_entry.id   AF-A0A7J0CAU9-F1
#
_cell.length_a   1.000
_cell.length_b   1.000
_cell.length_c   1.000
_cell.angle_alpha   90.00
_cell.angle_beta   90.00
_cell.angle_gamma   90.00
#
_symmetry.space_group_name_H-M   'P 1'
#
loop_
_entity.id
_entity.type
_entity.pdbx_description
1 polymer ?
#
loop_
_entity_poly.entity_id
_entity_poly.type
_entity_poly.pdbx_seq_one_letter_code
_entity_poly.pdbx_strand_id
1 'polypeptide(L)'
;MPRRGDTDTGAMSTWRPSPNDELVRQAERVKKPAAGGITTSGLPRRVPRANLVPGTAQQQNHQSGPQVSRAPDDVRGRLTNLRRGIQQGRQANNGQPTGGFHLGPTHQQER
;
A
#
# COMPACT_ATOMS: atom_id res chain seq x y z
N MET A 1 -25.96 -38.16 -16.25
CA MET A 1 -24.81 -37.24 -16.21
C MET A 1 -24.88 -36.27 -17.39
N PRO A 2 -25.18 -34.98 -17.19
CA PRO A 2 -24.90 -33.95 -18.19
C PRO A 2 -23.47 -33.39 -18.00
N ARG A 3 -22.78 -33.16 -19.12
CA ARG A 3 -21.40 -32.64 -19.20
C ARG A 3 -21.37 -31.12 -18.99
N ARG A 4 -20.45 -30.71 -18.10
CA ARG A 4 -19.59 -29.50 -18.08
C ARG A 4 -20.16 -28.22 -18.73
N GLY A 5 -20.45 -27.26 -17.86
CA GLY A 5 -20.73 -25.87 -18.21
C GLY A 5 -19.53 -25.14 -18.82
N ASP A 6 -19.90 -24.22 -19.70
CA ASP A 6 -19.53 -22.81 -19.70
C ASP A 6 -18.04 -22.46 -19.70
N THR A 7 -17.64 -22.05 -20.89
CA THR A 7 -16.54 -21.17 -21.27
C THR A 7 -16.04 -20.24 -20.15
N ASP A 8 -15.00 -20.66 -19.46
CA ASP A 8 -14.06 -19.76 -18.79
C ASP A 8 -12.69 -19.98 -19.39
N THR A 9 -12.41 -19.29 -20.49
CA THR A 9 -11.05 -19.14 -20.98
C THR A 9 -10.82 -17.66 -21.14
N GLY A 10 -10.50 -17.05 -19.99
CA GLY A 10 -9.80 -15.79 -19.84
C GLY A 10 -10.06 -14.81 -20.95
N ALA A 11 -11.10 -13.99 -20.79
CA ALA A 11 -11.17 -12.71 -21.48
C ALA A 11 -9.79 -12.07 -21.32
N MET A 12 -9.02 -12.06 -22.42
CA MET A 12 -7.75 -11.36 -22.49
C MET A 12 -8.06 -9.93 -22.10
N SER A 13 -7.71 -9.60 -20.86
CA SER A 13 -7.99 -8.32 -20.24
C SER A 13 -7.08 -7.34 -20.96
N THR A 14 -7.54 -6.89 -22.12
CA THR A 14 -6.90 -5.84 -22.88
C THR A 14 -6.99 -4.62 -21.99
N TRP A 15 -5.89 -4.34 -21.29
CA TRP A 15 -5.80 -3.20 -20.39
C TRP A 15 -6.23 -1.96 -21.17
N ARG A 16 -7.26 -1.27 -20.66
CA ARG A 16 -7.80 -0.11 -21.37
C ARG A 16 -6.81 1.03 -21.26
N PRO A 17 -6.51 1.72 -22.37
CA PRO A 17 -5.59 2.85 -22.36
C PRO A 17 -6.12 3.93 -21.40
N SER A 18 -5.36 4.18 -20.34
CA SER A 18 -5.61 5.18 -19.31
C SER A 18 -4.76 6.43 -19.57
N PRO A 19 -5.16 7.63 -19.09
CA PRO A 19 -4.30 8.82 -19.10
C PRO A 19 -2.90 8.57 -18.47
N ASN A 20 -2.82 7.67 -17.48
CA ASN A 20 -1.53 7.26 -16.90
C ASN A 20 -0.64 6.50 -17.89
N ASP A 21 -1.20 5.82 -18.89
CA ASP A 21 -0.43 5.05 -19.86
C ASP A 21 0.33 5.98 -20.82
N GLU A 22 -0.18 7.19 -21.05
CA GLU A 22 0.55 8.23 -21.81
C GLU A 22 1.77 8.74 -21.04
N LEU A 23 1.70 8.81 -19.71
CA LEU A 23 2.84 9.15 -18.86
C LEU A 23 3.92 8.06 -18.91
N VAL A 24 3.53 6.79 -18.87
CA VAL A 24 4.44 5.65 -19.02
C VAL A 24 5.11 5.67 -20.40
N ARG A 25 4.33 5.91 -21.46
CA ARG A 25 4.85 5.99 -22.84
C ARG A 25 5.82 7.16 -23.04
N GLN A 26 5.57 8.29 -22.38
CA GLN A 26 6.48 9.44 -22.39
C GLN A 26 7.78 9.15 -21.62
N ALA A 27 7.70 8.40 -20.51
CA ALA A 27 8.86 7.93 -19.74
C ALA A 27 9.77 6.98 -20.56
N GLU A 28 9.18 6.10 -21.37
CA GLU A 28 9.94 5.16 -22.20
C GLU A 28 10.78 5.86 -23.29
N ARG A 29 10.28 6.96 -23.87
CA ARG A 29 11.01 7.74 -24.90
C ARG A 29 12.31 8.33 -24.38
N VAL A 30 12.43 8.49 -23.07
CA VAL A 30 13.54 9.12 -22.38
C VAL A 30 14.57 8.12 -21.87
N LYS A 31 14.32 6.80 -22.02
CA LYS A 31 15.26 5.73 -21.68
C LYS A 31 16.54 5.72 -22.53
N LYS A 32 16.60 6.52 -23.61
CA LYS A 32 17.82 6.74 -24.40
C LYS A 32 18.60 7.92 -23.80
N PRO A 33 19.69 7.71 -23.04
CA PRO A 33 20.45 8.81 -22.47
C PRO A 33 21.10 9.62 -23.59
N ALA A 34 20.75 10.91 -23.70
CA ALA A 34 21.52 11.86 -24.50
C ALA A 34 22.91 12.03 -23.83
N ALA A 35 23.96 11.52 -24.47
CA ALA A 35 25.32 11.63 -23.96
C ALA A 35 25.77 13.10 -24.02
N GLY A 36 26.12 13.68 -22.88
CA GLY A 36 26.51 15.09 -22.73
C GLY A 36 27.96 15.36 -23.11
N GLY A 37 28.51 14.60 -24.05
CA GLY A 37 29.94 14.52 -24.38
C GLY A 37 30.68 13.42 -23.62
N ILE A 38 32.01 13.45 -23.66
CA ILE A 38 32.91 12.54 -22.91
C ILE A 38 33.63 13.30 -21.79
N THR A 39 33.95 12.61 -20.70
CA THR A 39 34.83 13.11 -19.64
C THR A 39 36.30 13.00 -20.07
N THR A 40 37.21 13.68 -19.37
CA THR A 40 38.65 13.69 -19.68
C THR A 40 39.29 12.29 -19.67
N SER A 41 38.71 11.33 -18.94
CA SER A 41 39.11 9.92 -18.91
C SER A 41 38.46 9.06 -20.02
N GLY A 42 37.68 9.67 -20.93
CA GLY A 42 37.03 8.98 -22.05
C GLY A 42 35.66 8.37 -21.74
N LEU A 43 35.17 8.47 -20.50
CA LEU A 43 33.84 7.92 -20.15
C LEU A 43 32.71 8.86 -20.61
N PRO A 44 31.57 8.35 -21.12
CA PRO A 44 30.41 9.15 -21.48
C PRO A 44 29.92 10.02 -20.31
N ARG A 45 29.81 11.33 -20.53
CA ARG A 45 29.35 12.30 -19.55
C ARG A 45 27.83 12.28 -19.50
N ARG A 46 27.27 12.16 -18.29
CA ARG A 46 25.82 12.23 -18.07
C ARG A 46 25.37 13.69 -18.11
N VAL A 47 24.24 13.97 -18.75
CA VAL A 47 23.58 15.28 -18.68
C VAL A 47 22.64 15.29 -17.48
N PRO A 48 22.84 16.17 -16.49
CA PRO A 48 21.89 16.32 -15.38
C PRO A 48 20.49 16.64 -15.92
N ARG A 49 19.46 16.00 -15.35
CA ARG A 49 18.04 16.20 -15.72
C ARG A 49 17.66 15.82 -17.16
N ALA A 50 18.53 15.21 -17.96
CA ALA A 50 18.18 14.79 -19.32
C ALA A 50 17.03 13.78 -19.39
N ASN A 51 16.75 13.08 -18.28
CA ASN A 51 15.67 12.13 -18.20
C ASN A 51 14.41 12.64 -17.47
N LEU A 52 14.27 13.96 -17.31
CA LEU A 52 13.14 14.55 -16.61
C LEU A 52 11.90 14.56 -17.53
N VAL A 53 10.94 13.68 -17.23
CA VAL A 53 9.64 13.64 -17.93
C VAL A 53 8.60 14.40 -17.10
N PRO A 54 7.78 15.28 -17.72
CA PRO A 54 6.62 15.87 -17.06
C PRO A 54 5.74 14.77 -16.47
N GLY A 55 5.49 14.79 -15.15
CA GLY A 55 4.73 13.73 -14.46
C GLY A 55 5.56 12.56 -13.91
N THR A 56 6.89 12.56 -14.07
CA THR A 56 7.73 11.81 -13.12
C THR A 56 7.45 12.35 -11.72
N ALA A 57 7.46 11.48 -10.72
CA ALA A 57 7.16 11.87 -9.35
C ALA A 57 8.12 13.01 -8.93
N GLN A 58 7.66 14.25 -9.09
CA GLN A 58 7.81 15.22 -8.02
C GLN A 58 7.46 14.44 -6.75
N GLN A 59 8.24 14.58 -5.68
CA GLN A 59 7.80 14.15 -4.35
C GLN A 59 6.57 15.00 -3.98
N GLN A 60 5.49 14.82 -4.72
CA GLN A 60 4.19 15.28 -4.37
C GLN A 60 3.80 14.32 -3.28
N ASN A 61 3.84 14.86 -2.07
CA ASN A 61 3.16 14.32 -0.92
C ASN A 61 1.64 14.33 -1.23
N HIS A 62 1.21 13.51 -2.20
CA HIS A 62 -0.18 13.25 -2.51
C HIS A 62 -0.72 12.27 -1.49
N GLN A 63 -0.66 12.66 -0.22
CA GLN A 63 -1.51 12.06 0.78
C GLN A 63 -2.81 12.87 0.74
N SER A 64 -3.68 12.54 -0.22
CA SER A 64 -5.06 13.02 -0.21
C SER A 64 -5.79 12.34 0.95
N GLY A 65 -5.69 12.94 2.13
CA GLY A 65 -6.22 12.44 3.40
C GLY A 65 -5.50 13.11 4.58
N PRO A 66 -6.03 13.01 5.81
CA PRO A 66 -5.35 13.52 7.00
C PRO A 66 -3.93 12.94 7.06
N GLN A 67 -2.91 13.81 7.04
CA GLN A 67 -1.52 13.36 7.20
C GLN A 67 -1.41 12.72 8.58
N VAL A 68 -1.05 11.44 8.62
CA VAL A 68 -0.68 10.80 9.87
C VAL A 68 0.83 10.71 9.90
N SER A 69 1.45 11.28 10.93
CA SER A 69 2.87 11.10 11.16
C SER A 69 3.22 9.61 11.28
N ARG A 70 4.33 9.23 10.65
CA ARG A 70 4.90 7.88 10.70
C ARG A 70 6.14 7.81 11.61
N ALA A 71 6.42 8.88 12.35
CA ALA A 71 7.50 8.87 13.34
C ALA A 71 7.21 7.80 14.42
N PRO A 72 8.22 7.06 14.90
CA PRO A 72 8.01 5.98 15.88
C PRO A 72 7.26 6.42 17.14
N ASP A 73 7.58 7.61 17.67
CA ASP A 73 6.99 8.15 18.89
C ASP A 73 5.50 8.49 18.71
N ASP A 74 5.14 9.08 17.56
CA ASP A 74 3.74 9.43 17.24
C ASP A 74 2.88 8.17 17.07
N VAL A 75 3.42 7.14 16.42
CA VAL A 75 2.75 5.84 16.27
C VAL A 75 2.52 5.19 17.64
N ARG A 76 3.54 5.20 18.51
CA ARG A 76 3.45 4.70 19.89
C ARG A 76 2.37 5.44 20.70
N GLY A 77 2.34 6.76 20.61
CA GLY A 77 1.32 7.60 21.27
C GLY A 77 -0.09 7.24 20.82
N ARG A 78 -0.30 7.15 19.49
CA ARG A 78 -1.60 6.78 18.91
C ARG A 78 -2.07 5.39 19.33
N LEU A 79 -1.20 4.38 19.30
CA LEU A 79 -1.55 3.01 19.71
C LEU A 79 -1.86 2.92 21.21
N THR A 80 -1.14 3.66 22.05
CA THR A 80 -1.43 3.75 23.49
C THR A 80 -2.82 4.31 23.75
N ASN A 81 -3.17 5.42 23.09
CA ASN A 81 -4.48 6.05 23.22
C ASN A 81 -5.60 5.14 22.71
N LEU A 82 -5.39 4.48 21.57
CA LEU A 82 -6.35 3.51 21.04
C LEU A 82 -6.59 2.35 22.02
N ARG A 83 -5.52 1.76 22.57
CA ARG A 83 -5.63 0.67 23.56
C ARG A 83 -6.43 1.11 24.78
N ARG A 84 -6.09 2.28 25.34
CA ARG A 84 -6.79 2.84 26.50
C ARG A 84 -8.28 3.05 26.20
N GLY A 85 -8.61 3.64 25.04
CA GLY A 85 -10.00 3.87 24.63
C GLY A 85 -10.79 2.56 24.45
N ILE A 86 -10.19 1.54 23.85
CA ILE A 86 -10.82 0.21 23.73
C ILE A 86 -11.07 -0.42 25.09
N GLN A 87 -10.10 -0.35 26.01
CA GLN A 87 -10.26 -0.86 27.37
C GLN A 87 -11.40 -0.15 28.10
N GLN A 88 -11.44 1.18 28.03
CA GLN A 88 -12.54 1.98 28.61
C GLN A 88 -13.89 1.61 27.98
N GLY A 89 -13.97 1.46 26.66
CA GLY A 89 -15.19 1.03 25.98
C GLY A 89 -15.65 -0.36 26.42
N ARG A 90 -14.73 -1.31 26.63
CA ARG A 90 -15.06 -2.65 27.15
C ARG A 90 -15.49 -2.65 28.60
N GLN A 91 -14.89 -1.80 29.44
CA GLN A 91 -15.26 -1.62 30.84
C GLN A 91 -16.64 -0.96 30.96
N ALA A 92 -16.90 0.08 30.16
CA ALA A 92 -18.21 0.72 30.09
C ALA A 92 -19.30 -0.24 29.57
N ASN A 93 -18.97 -1.10 28.59
CA ASN A 93 -19.89 -2.12 28.09
C ASN A 93 -20.08 -3.32 29.05
N ASN A 94 -19.15 -3.56 29.98
CA ASN A 94 -19.30 -4.60 31.02
C ASN A 94 -20.35 -4.24 32.09
N GLY A 95 -20.93 -3.04 32.06
CA GLY A 95 -22.11 -2.69 32.84
C GLY A 95 -23.41 -3.33 32.35
N GLN A 96 -23.39 -4.06 31.22
CA GLN A 96 -24.50 -4.90 30.75
C GLN A 96 -24.04 -6.37 30.65
N PRO A 97 -24.57 -7.28 31.49
CA PRO A 97 -24.19 -8.67 31.48
C PRO A 97 -24.92 -9.41 30.35
N THR A 98 -24.46 -9.25 29.11
CA THR A 98 -24.86 -10.14 28.02
C THR A 98 -23.78 -11.22 27.85
N GLY A 99 -23.97 -12.34 28.56
CA GLY A 99 -23.47 -13.67 28.19
C GLY A 99 -21.96 -13.84 28.02
N GLY A 100 -21.24 -13.93 29.14
CA GLY A 100 -19.86 -14.41 29.15
C GLY A 100 -19.79 -15.92 28.88
N PHE A 101 -19.47 -16.30 27.65
CA PHE A 101 -19.08 -17.68 27.33
C PHE A 101 -17.68 -17.96 27.87
N HIS A 102 -17.62 -18.71 28.97
CA HIS A 102 -16.38 -19.25 29.54
C HIS A 102 -16.00 -20.51 28.75
N LEU A 103 -15.11 -20.38 27.77
CA LEU A 103 -14.52 -21.54 27.09
C LEU A 103 -13.21 -21.93 27.81
N GLY A 104 -13.35 -22.53 29.00
CA GLY A 104 -12.27 -23.17 29.74
C GLY A 104 -12.55 -24.67 29.87
N PRO A 105 -11.55 -25.55 29.72
CA PRO A 105 -11.77 -26.99 29.72
C PRO A 105 -12.28 -27.48 31.08
N THR A 106 -13.53 -27.94 31.13
CA THR A 106 -14.12 -28.63 32.28
C THR A 106 -13.56 -30.05 32.36
N HIS A 107 -12.39 -30.23 32.96
CA HIS A 107 -11.95 -31.53 33.45
C HIS A 107 -12.08 -31.55 34.97
N GLN A 108 -13.27 -31.89 35.45
CA GLN A 108 -13.47 -32.39 36.80
C GLN A 108 -13.18 -33.90 36.74
N GLN A 109 -11.97 -34.32 37.06
CA GLN A 109 -11.70 -35.74 37.32
C GLN A 109 -12.06 -36.03 38.77
N GLU A 110 -13.05 -36.89 38.89
CA GLU A 110 -13.61 -37.44 40.11
C GLU A 110 -12.59 -38.36 40.80
N ARG A 111 -12.55 -38.26 42.13
CA ARG A 111 -12.15 -39.25 43.17
C ARG A 111 -10.88 -40.10 43.02
#